data_AF-A0A959TY69-F1
#
_entry.id   AF-A0A959TY69-F1
#
_cell.length_a   1.000
_cell.length_b   1.000
_cell.length_c   1.000
_cell.angle_alpha   90.00
_cell.angle_beta   90.00
_cell.angle_gamma   90.00
#
_symmetry.space_group_name_H-M   'P 1'
#
loop_
_entity.id
_entity.type
_entity.pdbx_description
1 polymer ?
#
loop_
_entity_poly.entity_id
_entity_poly.type
_entity_poly.pdbx_seq_one_letter_code
_entity_poly.pdbx_strand_id
1 'polypeptide(L)'
;MRNTPFMRNTLLALSTIALVAAGRSQTPVTVSTAAGNAEQVWYSFQNGEVATAALADWDLAFEIAGFTASIRVNTQKGMRVFKAPYAVQDWAS
;
A
#
# COMPACT_ATOMS: atom_id res chain seq x y z
N MET A 1 35.32 8.38 -39.48
CA MET A 1 33.95 7.96 -39.87
C MET A 1 32.96 8.90 -39.21
N ARG A 2 32.22 9.69 -39.99
CA ARG A 2 31.32 10.74 -39.47
C ARG A 2 29.94 10.12 -39.26
N ASN A 3 29.50 9.98 -38.01
CA ASN A 3 28.15 9.52 -37.70
C ASN A 3 27.15 10.50 -38.32
N THR A 4 26.38 10.04 -39.30
CA THR A 4 25.37 10.86 -39.96
C THR A 4 24.18 11.05 -39.00
N PRO A 5 23.59 12.25 -38.94
CA PRO A 5 22.52 12.57 -37.97
C PRO A 5 21.28 11.67 -38.13
N PHE A 6 21.05 11.14 -39.34
CA PHE A 6 20.01 10.15 -39.62
C PHE A 6 20.18 8.87 -38.79
N MET A 7 21.37 8.27 -38.74
CA MET A 7 21.59 7.03 -37.98
C MET A 7 21.44 7.23 -36.46
N ARG A 8 21.82 8.41 -35.94
CA ARG A 8 21.64 8.74 -34.52
C ARG A 8 20.17 8.86 -34.13
N ASN A 9 19.36 9.52 -34.96
CA ASN A 9 17.94 9.68 -34.70
C ASN A 9 17.17 8.36 -34.86
N THR A 10 17.56 7.50 -35.82
CA THR A 10 16.98 6.17 -35.97
C THR A 10 17.31 5.25 -34.79
N LEU A 11 18.55 5.27 -34.29
CA LEU A 11 18.95 4.51 -33.09
C LEU A 11 18.20 4.97 -31.85
N LEU A 12 18.05 6.29 -31.66
CA LEU A 12 17.25 6.84 -30.57
C LEU A 12 15.79 6.39 -30.66
N ALA A 13 15.15 6.51 -31.83
CA ALA A 13 13.77 6.09 -32.02
C ALA A 13 13.55 4.58 -31.76
N LEU A 14 14.48 3.72 -32.18
CA LEU A 14 14.42 2.28 -31.91
C LEU A 14 14.53 1.98 -30.41
N SER A 15 15.42 2.69 -29.70
CA SER A 15 15.61 2.51 -28.26
C SER A 15 14.39 2.94 -27.44
N THR A 16 13.69 4.00 -27.83
CA THR A 16 12.46 4.44 -27.16
C THR A 16 11.31 3.44 -27.35
N ILE A 17 11.18 2.85 -28.55
CA ILE A 17 10.13 1.85 -28.85
C ILE A 17 10.37 0.57 -28.04
N ALA A 18 11.61 0.11 -27.92
CA ALA A 18 11.96 -1.06 -27.10
C ALA A 18 11.64 -0.85 -25.60
N LEU A 19 11.83 0.37 -25.09
CA LEU A 19 11.56 0.70 -23.69
C LEU A 19 10.06 0.73 -23.37
N VAL A 20 9.22 1.21 -24.30
CA VAL A 20 7.76 1.23 -24.15
C VAL A 20 7.17 -0.18 -24.24
N ALA A 21 7.74 -1.04 -25.09
CA ALA A 21 7.29 -2.44 -25.24
C ALA A 21 7.61 -3.31 -24.01
N ALA A 22 8.65 -2.98 -23.24
CA ALA A 22 9.00 -3.66 -21.99
C ALA A 22 8.15 -3.21 -20.78
N GLY A 23 7.32 -2.18 -20.93
CA GLY A 23 6.54 -1.58 -19.85
C GLY A 23 5.22 -2.30 -19.54
N ARG A 24 5.28 -3.51 -18.95
CA ARG A 24 4.13 -4.18 -18.31
C ARG A 24 4.52 -4.64 -16.91
N SER A 25 4.79 -3.69 -16.01
CA SER A 25 5.36 -3.97 -14.67
C SER A 25 4.33 -4.26 -13.57
N GLN A 26 3.02 -4.26 -13.87
CA GLN A 26 1.99 -4.41 -12.85
C GLN A 26 1.36 -5.80 -12.97
N THR A 27 1.62 -6.66 -11.98
CA THR A 27 0.90 -7.93 -11.81
C THR A 27 -0.42 -7.63 -11.10
N PRO A 28 -1.59 -7.91 -11.70
CA PRO A 28 -2.86 -7.77 -11.01
C PRO A 28 -2.91 -8.74 -9.82
N VAL A 29 -3.33 -8.24 -8.66
CA VAL A 29 -3.58 -9.06 -7.49
C VAL A 29 -4.99 -8.77 -7.00
N THR A 30 -5.75 -9.83 -6.75
CA THR A 30 -7.07 -9.74 -6.13
C THR A 30 -6.93 -10.09 -4.66
N VAL A 31 -7.36 -9.17 -3.78
CA VAL A 31 -7.47 -9.40 -2.34
C VAL A 31 -8.95 -9.58 -2.03
N SER A 32 -9.34 -10.75 -1.54
CA SER A 32 -10.74 -11.10 -1.26
C SER A 32 -11.08 -10.79 0.19
N THR A 33 -12.16 -10.03 0.43
CA THR A 33 -12.63 -9.67 1.78
C THR A 33 -13.83 -10.51 2.24
N ALA A 34 -14.00 -11.69 1.64
CA ALA A 34 -15.18 -12.54 1.76
C ALA A 34 -16.49 -11.85 1.33
N ALA A 35 -17.59 -12.62 1.29
CA ALA A 35 -18.88 -12.10 0.90
C ALA A 35 -19.33 -10.98 1.85
N GLY A 36 -19.76 -9.84 1.29
CA GLY A 36 -20.22 -8.71 2.09
C GLY A 36 -19.13 -7.98 2.89
N ASN A 37 -17.83 -8.19 2.58
CA ASN A 37 -16.70 -7.67 3.35
C ASN A 37 -16.67 -8.18 4.80
N ALA A 38 -16.98 -9.46 4.99
CA ALA A 38 -16.98 -10.09 6.31
C ALA A 38 -15.58 -10.22 6.94
N GLU A 39 -14.51 -10.03 6.16
CA GLU A 39 -13.13 -10.14 6.61
C GLU A 39 -12.31 -8.88 6.33
N GLN A 40 -11.43 -8.55 7.27
CA GLN A 40 -10.34 -7.61 7.07
C GLN A 40 -9.10 -8.37 6.64
N VAL A 41 -8.54 -8.03 5.48
CA VAL A 41 -7.27 -8.56 4.99
C VAL A 41 -6.20 -7.48 5.02
N TRP A 42 -5.03 -7.79 5.56
CA TRP A 42 -3.85 -6.92 5.54
C TRP A 42 -2.87 -7.40 4.49
N TYR A 43 -2.68 -6.60 3.44
CA TYR A 43 -1.85 -6.94 2.28
C TYR A 43 -0.57 -6.10 2.24
N SER A 44 0.55 -6.74 1.93
CA SER A 44 1.85 -6.13 1.67
C SER A 44 2.24 -6.33 0.21
N PHE A 45 2.73 -5.28 -0.46
CA PHE A 45 3.24 -5.41 -1.83
C PHE A 45 4.45 -6.35 -1.94
N GLN A 46 5.23 -6.50 -0.87
CA GLN A 46 6.39 -7.38 -0.86
C GLN A 46 6.03 -8.82 -0.49
N ASN A 47 5.06 -9.00 0.42
CA ASN A 47 4.81 -10.30 1.06
C ASN A 47 3.44 -10.92 0.72
N GLY A 48 2.58 -10.21 -0.02
CA GLY A 48 1.21 -10.65 -0.27
C GLY A 48 0.28 -10.43 0.94
N GLU A 49 -0.75 -11.25 1.09
CA GLU A 49 -1.61 -11.25 2.28
C GLU A 49 -0.80 -11.68 3.51
N VAL A 50 -0.74 -10.81 4.52
CA VAL A 50 0.07 -10.99 5.73
C VAL A 50 -0.78 -11.53 6.89
N ALA A 51 -2.05 -11.10 6.94
CA ALA A 51 -3.00 -11.53 7.95
C ALA A 51 -4.44 -11.32 7.48
N THR A 52 -5.35 -12.08 8.07
CA THR A 52 -6.81 -11.94 7.91
C THR A 52 -7.48 -12.09 9.26
N ALA A 53 -8.54 -11.32 9.50
CA ALA A 53 -9.40 -11.47 10.67
C ALA A 53 -10.86 -11.24 10.25
N ALA A 54 -11.80 -11.90 10.93
CA ALA A 54 -13.20 -11.54 10.77
C ALA A 54 -13.40 -10.08 11.21
N LEU A 55 -14.26 -9.35 10.50
CA LEU A 55 -14.49 -7.93 10.76
C LEU A 55 -15.00 -7.68 12.20
N ALA A 56 -15.65 -8.67 12.81
CA ALA A 56 -16.15 -8.62 14.18
C ALA A 56 -15.06 -8.82 15.24
N ASP A 57 -13.93 -9.43 14.90
CA ASP A 57 -12.97 -10.00 15.86
C ASP A 57 -11.84 -9.04 16.25
N TRP A 58 -11.74 -7.87 15.62
CA TRP A 58 -10.71 -6.86 15.94
C TRP A 58 -11.30 -5.47 16.18
N ASP A 59 -10.68 -4.74 17.11
CA ASP A 59 -11.08 -3.37 17.48
C ASP A 59 -9.97 -2.34 17.22
N LEU A 60 -8.72 -2.72 17.52
CA LEU A 60 -7.53 -1.88 17.39
C LEU A 60 -6.42 -2.62 16.66
N ALA A 61 -5.62 -1.88 15.89
CA ALA A 61 -4.40 -2.39 15.27
C ALA A 61 -3.28 -1.34 15.35
N PHE A 62 -2.04 -1.82 15.39
CA PHE A 62 -0.86 -0.97 15.36
C PHE A 62 -0.18 -1.10 14.00
N GLU A 63 0.06 0.03 13.35
CA GLU A 63 0.79 0.09 12.10
C GLU A 63 2.16 0.72 12.38
N ILE A 64 3.21 -0.03 12.07
CA ILE A 64 4.60 0.45 12.17
C ILE A 64 5.20 0.35 10.77
N ALA A 65 5.44 1.51 10.15
CA ALA A 65 6.00 1.61 8.81
C ALA A 65 7.23 2.52 8.83
N GLY A 66 8.43 1.92 8.87
CA GLY A 66 9.69 2.68 8.96
C GLY A 66 9.75 3.56 10.21
N PHE A 67 9.74 4.88 10.01
CA PHE A 67 9.79 5.88 11.09
C PHE A 67 8.41 6.41 11.52
N THR A 68 7.32 5.95 10.89
CA THR A 68 5.96 6.34 11.26
C THR A 68 5.26 5.21 12.01
N ALA A 69 4.53 5.58 13.05
CA ALA A 69 3.65 4.68 13.78
C ALA A 69 2.23 5.27 13.80
N SER A 70 1.22 4.41 13.65
CA SER A 70 -0.17 4.80 13.84
C SER A 70 -0.96 3.73 14.57
N ILE A 71 -2.05 4.16 15.21
CA ILE A 71 -3.05 3.27 15.79
C ILE A 71 -4.27 3.34 14.89
N ARG A 72 -4.75 2.19 14.42
CA ARG A 72 -5.97 2.06 13.63
C ARG A 72 -7.10 1.56 14.52
N VAL A 73 -8.31 2.05 14.26
CA VAL A 73 -9.52 1.64 14.96
C VAL A 73 -10.52 1.09 13.95
N ASN A 74 -11.21 0.02 14.31
CA ASN A 74 -12.25 -0.58 13.49
C ASN A 74 -13.53 0.26 13.53
N THR A 75 -13.57 1.34 12.74
CA THR A 75 -14.73 2.23 12.69
C THR A 75 -15.94 1.58 12.03
N GLN A 76 -15.79 0.47 11.29
CA GLN A 76 -16.94 -0.29 10.77
C GLN A 76 -17.78 -0.93 11.89
N LYS A 77 -17.21 -1.20 13.07
CA LYS A 77 -17.97 -1.63 14.25
C LYS A 77 -18.72 -0.48 14.94
N GLY A 78 -18.73 0.72 14.38
CA GLY A 78 -19.36 1.91 14.97
C GLY A 78 -18.50 2.59 16.03
N MET A 79 -17.22 2.23 16.15
CA MET A 79 -16.29 2.85 17.10
C MET A 79 -15.97 4.30 16.71
N ARG A 80 -15.74 5.15 17.72
CA ARG A 80 -15.33 6.55 17.54
C ARG A 80 -14.09 6.85 18.37
N VAL A 81 -13.20 7.67 17.81
CA VAL A 81 -11.97 8.12 18.48
C VAL A 81 -12.16 9.55 18.94
N PHE A 82 -11.76 9.83 20.17
CA PHE A 82 -11.80 11.17 20.76
C PHE A 82 -10.40 11.59 21.19
N LYS A 83 -10.09 12.89 21.04
CA LYS A 83 -8.88 13.46 21.59
C LYS A 83 -9.06 13.66 23.09
N ALA A 84 -8.19 13.05 23.89
CA ALA A 84 -8.17 13.31 25.32
C ALA A 84 -7.83 14.79 25.59
N PRO A 85 -8.49 15.45 26.57
CA PRO A 85 -8.16 16.82 26.96
C PRO A 85 -6.93 16.91 27.89
N TYR A 86 -6.22 15.80 28.07
CA TYR A 86 -5.12 15.65 29.03
C TYR A 86 -3.79 15.48 28.30
N ALA A 87 -2.71 15.97 28.91
CA ALA A 87 -1.34 15.72 28.48
C ALA A 87 -0.90 14.30 28.84
N VAL A 88 0.13 13.77 28.19
CA VAL A 88 0.63 12.40 28.46
C VAL A 88 1.07 12.24 29.93
N GLN A 89 1.64 13.30 30.50
CA GLN A 89 2.12 13.35 31.88
C GLN A 89 0.99 13.15 32.90
N ASP A 90 -0.25 13.51 32.55
CA ASP A 90 -1.40 13.39 33.43
C ASP A 90 -1.80 11.91 33.67
N TRP A 91 -1.25 10.97 32.87
CA TRP A 91 -1.50 9.53 32.96
C TRP A 91 -0.41 8.76 33.72
N ALA A 92 0.61 9.43 34.24
CA ALA A 92 1.76 8.79 34.87
C ALA A 92 1.52 8.33 36.34
N SER A 93 0.25 8.14 36.72
CA SER A 93 -0.18 7.74 38.07
C SER A 93 -0.15 6.24 38.29
#